data_AF-W1YPI7-F1
#
_entry.id   AF-W1YPI7-F1
#
_cell.length_a   1.000
_cell.length_b   1.000
_cell.length_c   1.000
_cell.angle_alpha   90.00
_cell.angle_beta   90.00
_cell.angle_gamma   90.00
#
_symmetry.space_group_name_H-M   'P 1'
#
loop_
_entity.id
_entity.type
_entity.pdbx_description
1 polymer ?
#
loop_
_entity_poly.entity_id
_entity_poly.type
_entity_poly.pdbx_seq_one_letter_code
_entity_poly.pdbx_strand_id
1 'polypeptide(L)'
;PEPESIEVKPEDIPLDVLYEDHDIIIVNKQRGMVVHPAVGNYSGTLVNALLYHCKDLSGINGEIRPGIVHRLDKDTSGVMMAAKNDA
;
A
#
# COMPACT_ATOMS: atom_id res chain seq x y z
N PRO A 1 -9.01 24.97 0.16
CA PRO A 1 -9.86 23.75 0.08
C PRO A 1 -9.44 22.77 1.17
N GLU A 2 -10.38 22.27 1.95
CA GLU A 2 -10.10 21.13 2.83
C GLU A 2 -9.78 19.91 1.95
N PRO A 3 -8.79 19.08 2.34
CA PRO A 3 -8.44 17.89 1.59
C PRO A 3 -9.62 16.92 1.64
N GLU A 4 -10.26 16.68 0.49
CA GLU A 4 -11.24 15.61 0.36
C GLU A 4 -10.56 14.26 0.64
N SER A 5 -11.17 13.44 1.49
CA SER A 5 -10.66 12.09 1.76
C SER A 5 -10.78 11.26 0.48
N ILE A 6 -9.64 10.90 -0.12
CA ILE A 6 -9.63 9.96 -1.23
C ILE A 6 -9.94 8.58 -0.66
N GLU A 7 -11.16 8.10 -0.88
CA GLU A 7 -11.54 6.72 -0.54
C GLU A 7 -10.73 5.76 -1.42
N VAL A 8 -9.76 5.07 -0.83
CA VAL A 8 -8.90 4.12 -1.54
C VAL A 8 -9.58 2.77 -1.58
N LYS A 9 -9.84 2.27 -2.79
CA LYS A 9 -10.54 0.99 -3.01
C LYS A 9 -9.56 -0.16 -3.24
N PRO A 10 -9.86 -1.38 -2.79
CA PRO A 10 -9.06 -2.55 -3.10
C PRO A 10 -9.09 -2.86 -4.60
N GLU A 11 -7.96 -3.26 -5.17
CA GLU A 11 -7.83 -3.68 -6.57
C GLU A 11 -7.03 -4.99 -6.68
N ASP A 12 -7.51 -5.91 -7.52
CA ASP A 12 -6.84 -7.19 -7.80
C ASP A 12 -5.61 -6.98 -8.70
N ILE A 13 -4.52 -6.51 -8.08
CA ILE A 13 -3.23 -6.26 -8.71
C ILE A 13 -2.24 -7.26 -8.12
N PRO A 14 -1.58 -8.10 -8.94
CA PRO A 14 -0.59 -9.06 -8.45
C PRO A 14 0.54 -8.42 -7.66
N LEU A 15 0.87 -9.00 -6.50
CA LEU A 15 2.01 -8.62 -5.67
C LEU A 15 3.14 -9.64 -5.82
N ASP A 16 4.37 -9.15 -6.00
CA ASP A 16 5.58 -9.97 -5.91
C ASP A 16 5.97 -10.09 -4.43
N VAL A 17 5.38 -11.06 -3.73
CA VAL A 17 5.55 -11.26 -2.28
C VAL A 17 6.85 -12.04 -2.00
N LEU A 18 7.77 -11.39 -1.29
CA LEU A 18 9.04 -12.00 -0.85
C LEU A 18 8.88 -12.74 0.49
N TYR A 19 8.02 -12.21 1.36
CA TYR A 19 7.73 -12.78 2.67
C TYR A 19 6.36 -12.30 3.15
N GLU A 20 5.61 -13.17 3.84
CA GLU A 20 4.36 -12.80 4.48
C GLU A 20 4.11 -13.67 5.71
N ASP A 21 3.75 -13.04 6.82
CA ASP A 21 3.27 -13.70 8.04
C ASP A 21 2.01 -13.01 8.58
N HIS A 22 1.71 -13.18 9.86
CA HIS A 22 0.55 -12.55 10.49
C HIS A 22 0.70 -11.02 10.64
N ASP A 23 1.92 -10.54 10.82
CA ASP A 23 2.23 -9.20 11.30
C ASP A 23 2.72 -8.28 10.17
N ILE A 24 3.42 -8.84 9.18
CA ILE A 24 4.02 -8.08 8.08
C ILE A 24 3.87 -8.78 6.73
N ILE A 25 3.95 -7.97 5.69
CA ILE A 25 4.17 -8.42 4.32
C ILE A 25 5.34 -7.64 3.71
N ILE A 26 6.23 -8.38 3.05
CA ILE A 26 7.37 -7.85 2.32
C ILE A 26 7.13 -8.13 0.84
N VAL A 27 7.10 -7.07 0.04
CA VAL A 27 6.90 -7.15 -1.41
C VAL A 27 8.07 -6.54 -2.15
N ASN A 28 8.35 -7.05 -3.33
CA ASN A 28 9.22 -6.40 -4.29
C ASN A 28 8.39 -5.50 -5.21
N LYS A 29 8.34 -4.20 -4.89
CA LYS A 29 7.58 -3.23 -5.67
C LYS A 29 8.21 -3.07 -7.05
N GLN A 30 7.43 -3.28 -8.10
CA GLN A 30 7.86 -3.07 -9.47
C GLN A 30 8.05 -1.57 -9.78
N ARG A 31 8.93 -1.30 -10.76
CA ARG A 31 9.08 0.05 -11.35
C ARG A 31 7.77 0.46 -12.02
N GLY A 32 7.42 1.74 -11.92
CA GLY A 32 6.22 2.32 -12.52
C GLY A 32 5.00 2.31 -11.59
N MET A 33 5.04 1.57 -10.48
CA MET A 33 3.97 1.52 -9.49
C MET A 33 4.13 2.62 -8.43
N VAL A 34 3.11 3.45 -8.26
CA VAL A 34 3.01 4.43 -7.18
C VAL A 34 2.65 3.71 -5.87
N VAL A 35 3.21 4.13 -4.74
CA VAL A 35 2.96 3.48 -3.44
C VAL A 35 1.55 3.79 -2.91
N HIS A 36 1.19 5.07 -2.83
CA HIS A 36 -0.05 5.54 -2.24
C HIS A 36 -0.76 6.50 -3.20
N PRO A 37 -2.10 6.51 -3.26
CA PRO A 37 -2.85 7.47 -4.07
C PRO A 37 -2.39 8.92 -3.85
N ALA A 38 -2.23 9.64 -4.96
CA ALA A 38 -1.79 11.02 -5.01
C ALA A 38 -2.40 11.70 -6.26
N VAL A 39 -2.27 13.03 -6.35
CA VAL A 39 -2.76 13.78 -7.52
C VAL A 39 -2.20 13.17 -8.82
N GLY A 40 -3.10 12.77 -9.72
CA GLY A 40 -2.78 12.12 -10.99
C GLY A 40 -2.56 10.61 -10.94
N ASN A 41 -2.57 9.97 -9.76
CA ASN A 41 -2.53 8.51 -9.57
C ASN A 41 -3.45 8.14 -8.39
N TYR A 42 -4.75 8.05 -8.63
CA TYR A 42 -5.76 7.83 -7.59
C TYR A 42 -6.09 6.35 -7.33
N SER A 43 -5.66 5.47 -8.23
CA SER A 43 -5.93 4.02 -8.27
C SER A 43 -4.70 3.29 -8.83
N GLY A 44 -4.70 1.96 -8.85
CA GLY A 44 -3.59 1.19 -9.41
C GLY A 44 -2.27 1.29 -8.62
N THR A 45 -2.36 1.68 -7.34
CA THR A 45 -1.20 1.85 -6.46
C THR A 45 -0.92 0.60 -5.63
N LEU A 46 0.25 0.54 -4.99
CA LEU A 46 0.59 -0.55 -4.08
C LEU A 46 -0.42 -0.70 -2.94
N VAL A 47 -0.98 0.41 -2.43
CA VAL A 47 -2.01 0.36 -1.39
C VAL A 47 -3.30 -0.28 -1.89
N ASN A 48 -3.70 -0.04 -3.14
CA ASN A 48 -4.89 -0.68 -3.71
C ASN A 48 -4.70 -2.21 -3.77
N ALA A 49 -3.50 -2.64 -4.18
CA ALA A 49 -3.13 -4.05 -4.24
C ALA A 49 -3.11 -4.70 -2.84
N LEU A 50 -2.49 -4.02 -1.87
CA LEU A 50 -2.42 -4.50 -0.49
C LEU A 50 -3.80 -4.59 0.15
N LEU A 51 -4.68 -3.61 -0.08
CA LEU A 51 -6.07 -3.63 0.42
C LEU A 51 -6.89 -4.80 -0.12
N TYR A 52 -6.56 -5.28 -1.33
CA TYR A 52 -7.21 -6.45 -1.90
C TYR A 52 -6.64 -7.76 -1.31
N HIS A 53 -5.31 -7.84 -1.20
CA HIS A 53 -4.60 -9.04 -0.74
C HIS A 53 -4.74 -9.28 0.77
N CYS A 54 -4.60 -8.23 1.57
CA CYS A 54 -4.64 -8.27 3.03
C CYS A 54 -6.01 -7.82 3.54
N LYS A 55 -6.67 -8.65 4.36
CA LYS A 55 -7.99 -8.32 4.93
C LYS A 55 -7.94 -7.40 6.15
N ASP A 56 -6.81 -7.37 6.85
CA ASP A 56 -6.71 -6.77 8.18
C ASP A 56 -5.61 -5.69 8.27
N LEU A 57 -5.20 -5.04 7.16
CA LEU A 57 -4.10 -4.07 7.18
C LEU A 57 -4.20 -3.06 8.33
N SER A 58 -3.07 -2.86 9.02
CA SER A 58 -2.91 -1.87 10.09
C SER A 58 -3.42 -0.50 9.66
N GLY A 59 -4.34 0.07 10.44
CA GLY A 59 -4.80 1.43 10.22
C GLY A 59 -3.93 2.38 11.03
N ILE A 60 -2.96 3.04 10.42
CA ILE A 60 -2.14 4.03 11.15
C ILE A 60 -3.03 5.21 11.57
N ASN A 61 -3.34 5.30 12.87
CA ASN A 61 -3.95 6.46 13.54
C ASN A 61 -5.23 7.02 12.89
N GLY A 62 -6.05 6.18 12.25
CA GLY A 62 -7.29 6.63 11.59
C GLY A 62 -7.06 7.45 10.31
N GLU A 63 -5.83 7.53 9.81
CA GLU A 63 -5.50 8.14 8.51
C GLU A 63 -5.35 7.09 7.40
N ILE A 64 -5.59 7.56 6.17
CA ILE A 64 -5.59 6.82 4.90
C ILE A 64 -4.14 6.44 4.55
N ARG A 65 -3.50 5.50 5.27
CA ARG A 65 -2.27 4.79 4.88
C ARG A 65 -2.24 3.39 5.49
N PRO A 66 -3.09 2.47 5.04
CA PRO A 66 -3.17 1.14 5.62
C PRO A 66 -1.86 0.37 5.41
N GLY A 67 -1.18 0.05 6.51
CA GLY A 67 0.06 -0.72 6.59
C GLY A 67 1.35 -0.07 6.08
N ILE A 68 1.29 1.03 5.31
CA ILE A 68 2.48 1.65 4.70
C ILE A 68 3.22 2.56 5.69
N VAL A 69 4.42 2.15 6.09
CA VAL A 69 5.28 2.91 7.04
C VAL A 69 6.43 3.66 6.36
N HIS A 70 6.74 3.35 5.10
CA HIS A 70 7.76 4.02 4.30
C HIS A 70 7.40 3.98 2.81
N ARG A 71 8.17 4.62 1.93
CA ARG A 71 7.87 4.62 0.49
C ARG A 71 9.11 4.55 -0.39
N LEU A 72 8.87 4.08 -1.61
CA LEU A 72 9.75 4.24 -2.78
C LEU A 72 9.04 5.12 -3.81
N ASP A 73 9.81 5.79 -4.66
CA ASP A 73 9.27 6.55 -5.77
C ASP A 73 8.69 5.64 -6.86
N LYS A 74 7.83 6.21 -7.72
CA LYS A 74 7.13 5.49 -8.79
C LYS A 74 8.08 4.62 -9.60
N ASP A 75 9.19 5.21 -10.03
CA ASP A 75 10.16 4.56 -10.90
C ASP A 75 11.33 3.87 -10.16
N THR A 76 11.25 3.79 -8.83
CA THR A 76 12.17 3.00 -8.01
C THR A 76 11.56 1.64 -7.75
N SER A 77 12.27 0.57 -8.11
CA SER A 77 11.93 -0.81 -7.73
C SER A 77 12.61 -1.20 -6.43
N GLY A 78 12.07 -2.21 -5.75
CA GLY A 78 12.75 -2.84 -4.63
C GLY A 78 11.82 -3.21 -3.47
N VAL A 79 12.46 -3.57 -2.37
CA VAL A 79 11.80 -4.14 -1.20
C VAL A 79 10.98 -3.08 -0.47
N MET A 80 9.70 -3.40 -0.22
CA MET A 80 8.77 -2.62 0.58
C MET A 80 8.17 -3.50 1.67
N MET A 81 8.15 -3.00 2.90
CA MET A 81 7.44 -3.63 4.01
C MET A 81 6.11 -2.91 4.26
N ALA A 82 5.06 -3.66 4.56
CA ALA A 82 3.80 -3.15 5.08
C ALA A 82 3.37 -3.92 6.34
N ALA A 83 2.85 -3.19 7.32
CA ALA A 83 2.29 -3.72 8.56
C ALA A 83 0.86 -4.25 8.34
N LYS A 84 0.57 -5.42 8.89
CA LYS A 84 -0.73 -6.09 8.78
C LYS A 84 -1.58 -6.00 10.04
N ASN A 85 -1.07 -5.48 11.16
CA ASN A 85 -1.86 -5.21 12.36
C ASN A 85 -1.23 -4.09 13.20
N ASP A 86 -2.00 -3.56 14.14
CA ASP A 86 -1.62 -2.45 15.04
C ASP A 86 -1.05 -2.92 16.39
N ALA A 87 -0.96 -4.24 16.61
CA ALA A 87 -0.66 -4.84 17.91
C ALA A 87 0.82 -4.73 18.31
#